data_AF-A0A947EXW4-F1
#
_entry.id   AF-A0A947EXW4-F1
#
_cell.length_a   1.000
_cell.length_b   1.000
_cell.length_c   1.000
_cell.angle_alpha   90.00
_cell.angle_beta   90.00
_cell.angle_gamma   90.00
#
_symmetry.space_group_name_H-M   'P 1'
#
loop_
_entity.id
_entity.type
_entity.pdbx_description
1 polymer ?
#
loop_
_entity_poly.entity_id
_entity_poly.type
_entity_poly.pdbx_seq_one_letter_code
_entity_poly.pdbx_strand_id
1 'polypeptide(L)'
;MRANTALKILDNLESYICQILLVFFVCLLFLQIVLRLVFVLMDNLSHYIAFFGHYDLPASLAWGEELSRFAFIWFVFFGATFAARLAAHNRVTFQFKIFPKIVGNISMLLSDLVWIAFNTTMIYFSISVIKEGFE
;
A
#
# COMPACT_ATOMS: atom_id res chain seq x y z
N MET A 1 21.78 -13.23 17.97
CA MET A 1 20.49 -13.64 18.57
C MET A 1 19.87 -14.65 17.60
N ARG A 2 19.78 -15.94 17.95
CA ARG A 2 19.29 -17.00 17.04
C ARG A 2 17.80 -16.75 16.77
N ALA A 3 17.46 -16.22 15.59
CA ALA A 3 16.07 -16.15 15.18
C ALA A 3 15.54 -17.60 15.09
N ASN A 4 14.50 -17.89 15.86
CA ASN A 4 13.83 -19.18 15.82
C ASN A 4 13.36 -19.43 14.37
N THR A 5 13.48 -20.67 13.88
CA THR A 5 13.13 -21.06 12.50
C THR A 5 11.77 -20.51 12.03
N ALA A 6 10.81 -20.37 12.96
CA ALA A 6 9.51 -19.75 12.72
C ALA A 6 9.57 -18.29 12.23
N LEU A 7 10.46 -17.45 12.80
CA LEU A 7 10.63 -16.05 12.36
C LEU A 7 11.18 -15.99 10.93
N LYS A 8 12.09 -16.90 10.58
CA LYS A 8 12.68 -16.96 9.24
C LYS A 8 11.67 -17.41 8.18
N ILE A 9 10.73 -18.29 8.54
CA ILE A 9 9.62 -18.69 7.68
C ILE A 9 8.64 -17.53 7.49
N LEU A 10 8.29 -16.86 8.59
CA LEU A 10 7.41 -15.69 8.55
C LEU A 10 8.02 -14.56 7.70
N ASP A 11 9.33 -14.36 7.79
CA ASP A 11 10.02 -13.31 7.03
C ASP A 11 9.95 -13.52 5.51
N ASN A 12 10.16 -14.76 5.07
CA ASN A 12 10.05 -15.13 3.67
C ASN A 12 8.61 -15.01 3.20
N LEU A 13 7.65 -15.45 4.02
CA LEU A 13 6.22 -15.40 3.70
C LEU A 13 5.72 -13.96 3.56
N GLU A 14 6.06 -13.05 4.48
CA GLU A 14 5.68 -11.64 4.40
C GLU A 14 6.21 -10.98 3.11
N SER A 15 7.45 -11.29 2.73
CA SER A 15 8.05 -10.79 1.49
C SER A 15 7.30 -11.28 0.25
N TYR A 16 6.97 -12.57 0.19
CA TYR A 16 6.23 -13.14 -0.94
C TYR A 16 4.81 -12.56 -1.03
N ILE A 17 4.11 -12.43 0.09
CA ILE A 17 2.75 -11.84 0.12
C ILE A 17 2.77 -10.40 -0.39
N CYS A 18 3.71 -9.58 0.10
CA CYS A 18 3.83 -8.18 -0.32
C CYS A 18 4.11 -8.07 -1.83
N GLN A 19 5.03 -8.89 -2.36
CA GLN A 19 5.37 -8.91 -3.77
C GLN A 19 4.20 -9.38 -4.66
N ILE A 20 3.50 -10.44 -4.25
CA ILE A 20 2.33 -10.97 -4.99
C ILE A 20 1.21 -9.91 -5.00
N LEU A 21 0.92 -9.30 -3.85
CA LEU A 21 -0.09 -8.23 -3.75
C LEU A 21 0.26 -7.03 -4.62
N LEU A 22 1.53 -6.61 -4.64
CA LEU A 22 2.00 -5.51 -5.48
C LEU A 22 1.82 -5.82 -6.97
N VAL A 23 2.28 -6.98 -7.42
CA VAL A 23 2.16 -7.39 -8.83
C VAL A 23 0.68 -7.52 -9.21
N PHE A 24 -0.12 -8.14 -8.36
CA PHE A 24 -1.56 -8.29 -8.58
C PHE A 24 -2.26 -6.93 -8.70
N PHE A 25 -2.02 -6.01 -7.76
CA PHE A 25 -2.58 -4.66 -7.78
C PHE A 25 -2.16 -3.89 -9.04
N VAL A 26 -0.87 -3.92 -9.41
CA VAL A 26 -0.36 -3.25 -10.62
C VAL A 26 -0.99 -3.85 -11.88
N CYS A 27 -1.08 -5.18 -11.99
CA CYS A 27 -1.74 -5.83 -13.11
C CYS A 27 -3.22 -5.46 -13.22
N LEU A 28 -3.95 -5.37 -12.10
CA LEU A 28 -5.33 -4.89 -12.09
C LEU A 28 -5.45 -3.46 -12.60
N LEU A 29 -4.57 -2.55 -12.15
CA LEU A 29 -4.58 -1.17 -12.64
C LEU A 29 -4.30 -1.08 -14.13
N PHE A 30 -3.29 -1.81 -14.63
CA PHE A 30 -2.99 -1.85 -16.06
C PHE A 30 -4.16 -2.39 -16.88
N LEU A 31 -4.76 -3.50 -16.45
CA LEU A 31 -5.94 -4.07 -17.08
C LEU A 31 -7.09 -3.05 -17.09
N GLN A 32 -7.33 -2.36 -15.98
CA GLN A 32 -8.39 -1.37 -15.85
C GLN A 32 -8.17 -0.16 -16.78
N ILE A 33 -6.93 0.32 -16.91
CA ILE A 33 -6.56 1.42 -17.82
C ILE A 33 -6.78 1.01 -19.28
N VAL A 34 -6.34 -0.20 -19.66
CA VAL A 34 -6.50 -0.72 -21.03
C VAL A 34 -7.98 -0.90 -21.37
N LEU A 35 -8.75 -1.52 -20.47
CA LEU A 35 -10.19 -1.73 -20.67
C LEU A 35 -10.93 -0.40 -20.83
N ARG A 36 -10.64 0.58 -19.97
CA ARG A 36 -11.25 1.91 -20.06
C ARG A 36 -10.89 2.61 -21.37
N LEU A 37 -9.65 2.50 -21.84
CA LEU A 37 -9.23 3.08 -23.12
C LEU A 37 -9.96 2.43 -24.31
N VAL A 38 -10.07 1.09 -24.32
CA VAL A 38 -10.74 0.35 -25.38
C VAL A 38 -12.23 0.66 -25.42
N PHE A 39 -12.91 0.66 -24.27
CA PHE A 39 -14.35 0.93 -24.20
C PHE A 39 -14.68 2.38 -24.61
N VAL A 40 -13.89 3.36 -24.18
CA VAL A 40 -14.04 4.75 -24.64
C VAL A 40 -13.82 4.86 -26.14
N LEU A 41 -12.79 4.21 -26.69
CA LEU A 41 -12.53 4.27 -28.13
C LEU A 41 -13.66 3.61 -28.95
N MET A 42 -14.20 2.50 -28.48
CA MET A 42 -15.34 1.80 -29.12
C MET A 42 -16.63 2.62 -29.05
N ASP A 43 -16.92 3.25 -27.91
CA ASP A 43 -18.09 4.13 -27.72
C ASP A 43 -18.04 5.35 -28.65
N ASN A 44 -16.89 6.03 -28.74
CA ASN A 44 -16.70 7.14 -29.68
C ASN A 44 -16.85 6.70 -31.15
N LEU A 45 -16.39 5.50 -31.50
CA LEU A 45 -16.48 4.96 -32.86
C LEU A 45 -17.91 4.57 -33.23
N SER A 46 -18.74 4.19 -32.26
CA SER A 46 -20.16 3.84 -32.47
C SER A 46 -20.96 5.00 -33.10
N HIS A 47 -20.58 6.25 -32.84
CA HIS A 47 -21.24 7.41 -33.47
C HIS A 47 -20.98 7.50 -34.99
N TYR A 48 -19.85 6.95 -35.46
CA TYR A 48 -19.43 7.00 -36.87
C TYR A 48 -19.70 5.69 -37.63
N ILE A 49 -19.78 4.56 -36.95
CA ILE A 49 -19.92 3.23 -37.56
C ILE A 49 -21.08 2.47 -36.92
N ALA A 50 -22.17 2.27 -37.69
CA ALA A 50 -23.41 1.64 -37.24
C ALA A 50 -23.26 0.17 -36.77
N PHE A 51 -22.21 -0.54 -37.20
CA PHE A 51 -21.92 -1.91 -36.74
C PHE A 51 -21.64 -1.98 -35.23
N PHE A 52 -20.93 -0.98 -34.67
CA PHE A 52 -20.57 -0.97 -33.26
C PHE A 52 -21.75 -0.56 -32.35
N GLY A 53 -22.73 0.17 -32.89
CA GLY A 53 -23.93 0.57 -32.14
C GLY A 53 -24.90 -0.57 -31.81
N HIS A 54 -24.64 -1.79 -32.28
CA HIS A 54 -25.42 -2.97 -31.86
C HIS A 54 -24.91 -3.59 -30.56
N TYR A 55 -23.66 -3.32 -30.17
CA TYR A 55 -23.07 -3.86 -28.95
C TYR A 55 -23.10 -2.81 -27.85
N ASP A 56 -23.98 -2.99 -26.85
CA ASP A 56 -23.99 -2.17 -25.65
C ASP A 56 -22.78 -2.51 -24.76
N LEU A 57 -21.64 -1.86 -25.00
CA LEU A 57 -20.45 -2.02 -24.16
C LEU A 57 -20.55 -1.17 -22.88
N PRO A 58 -20.27 -1.75 -21.70
CA PRO A 58 -20.20 -0.98 -20.46
C PRO A 58 -18.95 -0.08 -20.46
N ALA A 59 -19.05 1.12 -19.86
CA ALA A 59 -17.94 2.08 -19.80
C ALA A 59 -16.72 1.59 -19.00
N SER A 60 -16.91 0.68 -18.03
CA SER A 60 -15.84 0.02 -17.27
C SER A 60 -16.34 -1.22 -16.53
N LEU A 61 -15.41 -2.05 -16.08
CA LEU A 61 -15.69 -3.23 -15.25
C LEU A 61 -16.09 -2.81 -13.83
N ALA A 62 -17.37 -2.93 -13.47
CA ALA A 62 -17.92 -2.43 -12.21
C ALA A 62 -17.20 -2.97 -10.95
N TRP A 63 -16.88 -4.26 -10.92
CA TRP A 63 -16.19 -4.90 -9.80
C TRP A 63 -14.68 -4.67 -9.79
N GLY A 64 -14.09 -4.29 -10.93
CA GLY A 64 -12.63 -4.15 -11.05
C GLY A 64 -12.09 -2.99 -10.20
N GLU A 65 -12.87 -1.92 -10.08
CA GLU A 65 -12.53 -0.76 -9.27
C GLU A 65 -12.59 -1.05 -7.77
N GLU A 66 -13.58 -1.84 -7.34
CA GLU A 66 -13.67 -2.29 -5.95
C GLU A 66 -12.53 -3.25 -5.60
N LEU A 67 -12.24 -4.22 -6.49
CA LEU A 67 -11.16 -5.18 -6.28
C LEU A 67 -9.79 -4.51 -6.21
N SER A 68 -9.51 -3.53 -7.07
CA SER A 68 -8.22 -2.81 -7.05
C SER A 68 -8.06 -1.97 -5.78
N ARG A 69 -9.13 -1.35 -5.28
CA ARG A 69 -9.14 -0.64 -3.99
C ARG A 69 -8.86 -1.60 -2.82
N PHE A 70 -9.49 -2.76 -2.77
CA PHE A 70 -9.24 -3.74 -1.71
C PHE A 70 -7.80 -4.30 -1.77
N ALA A 71 -7.31 -4.64 -2.96
CA ALA A 71 -5.94 -5.11 -3.16
C ALA A 71 -4.91 -4.05 -2.72
N PHE A 72 -5.16 -2.78 -3.04
CA PHE A 72 -4.33 -1.66 -2.60
C PHE A 72 -4.28 -1.52 -1.08
N ILE A 73 -5.43 -1.56 -0.42
CA ILE A 73 -5.51 -1.44 1.05
C ILE A 73 -4.68 -2.55 1.73
N TRP A 74 -4.85 -3.79 1.31
CA TRP A 74 -4.07 -4.92 1.83
C TRP A 74 -2.57 -4.78 1.53
N PHE A 75 -2.22 -4.36 0.32
CA PHE A 75 -0.83 -4.07 -0.05
C PHE A 75 -0.22 -2.98 0.83
N VAL A 76 -0.93 -1.89 1.14
CA VAL A 76 -0.42 -0.81 2.00
C VAL A 76 -0.16 -1.31 3.42
N PHE A 77 -1.07 -2.11 4.00
CA PHE A 77 -0.88 -2.65 5.35
C PHE A 77 0.34 -3.58 5.43
N PHE A 78 0.45 -4.58 4.55
CA PHE A 78 1.60 -5.50 4.53
C PHE A 78 2.88 -4.83 4.05
N GLY A 79 2.78 -3.86 3.14
CA GLY A 79 3.92 -3.08 2.64
C GLY A 79 4.52 -2.20 3.74
N ALA A 80 3.69 -1.58 4.59
CA ALA A 80 4.14 -0.77 5.70
C ALA A 80 4.90 -1.59 6.76
N THR A 81 4.40 -2.77 7.13
CA THR A 81 5.10 -3.66 8.09
C THR A 81 6.43 -4.15 7.53
N PHE A 82 6.43 -4.54 6.25
CA PHE A 82 7.63 -5.00 5.56
C PHE A 82 8.69 -3.89 5.45
N ALA A 83 8.28 -2.65 5.14
CA ALA A 83 9.17 -1.49 5.08
C ALA A 83 9.73 -1.09 6.45
N ALA A 84 8.91 -1.16 7.50
CA ALA A 84 9.35 -0.92 8.88
C ALA A 84 10.41 -1.95 9.31
N ARG A 85 10.21 -3.23 8.96
CA ARG A 85 11.16 -4.31 9.24
C ARG A 85 12.50 -4.13 8.54
N LEU A 86 12.49 -3.70 7.27
CA LEU A 86 13.73 -3.43 6.51
C LEU A 86 14.51 -2.22 7.05
N ALA A 87 13.99 -1.54 8.08
CA ALA A 87 14.51 -0.26 8.58
C ALA A 87 14.77 0.72 7.42
N ALA A 88 13.95 0.64 6.37
CA ALA A 88 14.10 1.41 5.13
C ALA A 88 13.64 2.87 5.30
N HIS A 89 13.15 3.24 6.50
CA HIS A 89 13.04 4.63 6.90
C HIS A 89 14.44 5.25 6.86
N ASN A 90 14.68 6.00 5.80
CA ASN A 90 15.97 6.63 5.53
C ASN A 90 16.30 7.58 6.69
N ARG A 91 17.07 7.08 7.66
CA ARG A 91 17.38 7.81 8.88
C ARG A 91 18.46 8.83 8.54
N VAL A 92 18.08 10.11 8.52
CA VAL A 92 19.00 11.22 8.28
C VAL A 92 19.96 11.34 9.48
N THR A 93 21.00 10.52 9.47
CA THR A 93 22.08 10.49 10.48
C THR A 93 23.20 11.47 10.14
N PHE A 94 23.21 12.00 8.91
CA PHE A 94 24.25 12.89 8.41
C PHE A 94 24.42 14.14 9.27
N GLN A 95 23.30 14.75 9.68
CA GLN A 95 23.29 15.94 10.53
C GLN A 95 23.88 15.70 11.94
N PHE A 96 23.88 14.46 12.44
CA PHE A 96 24.42 14.13 13.75
C PHE A 96 25.92 13.78 13.73
N LYS A 97 26.54 13.61 12.56
CA LYS A 97 28.01 13.41 12.45
C LYS A 97 28.83 14.65 12.86
N ILE A 98 28.22 15.83 12.81
CA ILE A 98 28.85 17.11 13.17
C ILE A 98 28.78 17.35 14.70
N PHE A 99 27.88 16.66 15.41
CA PHE A 99 27.65 16.86 16.84
C PHE A 99 28.37 15.80 17.71
N PRO A 100 28.68 16.10 18.98
CA PRO A 100 29.27 15.14 19.92
C PRO A 100 28.36 13.91 20.12
N LYS A 101 28.99 12.75 20.36
CA LYS A 101 28.33 11.42 20.41
C LYS A 101 27.10 11.34 21.32
N ILE A 102 27.06 12.12 22.41
CA ILE A 102 25.92 12.21 23.33
C ILE A 102 24.67 12.79 22.64
N VAL A 103 24.82 13.87 21.88
CA VAL A 103 23.68 14.57 21.25
C VAL A 103 23.05 13.70 20.16
N GLY A 104 23.89 12.99 19.39
CA GLY A 104 23.41 12.01 18.41
C GLY A 104 22.57 10.90 19.06
N ASN A 105 23.02 10.36 20.19
CA ASN A 105 22.30 9.28 20.90
C ASN A 105 20.98 9.75 21.53
N ILE A 106 20.94 10.95 22.11
CA ILE A 106 19.71 11.51 22.69
C ILE A 106 18.69 11.80 21.58
N SER A 107 19.12 12.38 20.46
CA SER A 107 18.21 12.66 19.34
C SER A 107 17.70 11.37 18.66
N MET A 108 18.53 10.33 18.63
CA MET A 108 18.14 8.99 18.17
C MET A 108 17.00 8.44 19.03
N LEU A 109 17.18 8.46 20.36
CA LEU A 109 16.16 8.03 21.32
C LEU A 109 14.86 8.85 21.21
N LEU A 110 14.97 10.18 21.08
CA LEU A 110 13.81 11.05 20.93
C LEU A 110 13.00 10.71 19.67
N SER A 111 13.68 10.48 18.54
CA SER A 111 13.02 10.08 17.29
C SER A 111 12.27 8.76 17.43
N ASP A 112 12.88 7.79 18.11
CA ASP A 112 12.25 6.47 18.32
C ASP A 112 11.04 6.59 19.27
N LEU A 113 11.13 7.44 20.30
CA LEU A 113 10.00 7.75 21.20
C LEU A 113 8.84 8.45 20.46
N VAL A 114 9.14 9.45 19.62
CA VAL A 114 8.12 10.14 18.81
C VAL A 114 7.44 9.15 17.87
N TRP A 115 8.20 8.24 17.26
CA TRP A 115 7.63 7.21 16.38
C TRP A 115 6.69 6.26 17.14
N ILE A 116 7.08 5.79 18.32
CA ILE A 116 6.22 4.93 19.16
C ILE A 116 4.95 5.67 19.60
N ALA A 117 5.09 6.93 20.03
CA ALA A 117 3.95 7.76 20.44
C ALA A 117 2.96 7.97 19.29
N PHE A 118 3.47 8.26 18.08
CA PHE A 118 2.67 8.43 16.88
C PHE A 118 1.89 7.15 16.52
N ASN A 119 2.55 5.98 16.46
CA ASN A 119 1.85 4.72 16.16
C ASN A 119 0.80 4.37 17.23
N THR A 120 1.12 4.58 18.51
CA THR A 120 0.17 4.32 19.60
C THR A 120 -1.07 5.20 19.48
N THR A 121 -0.88 6.47 19.13
CA THR A 121 -1.99 7.41 18.91
C THR A 121 -2.85 6.98 17.70
N MET A 122 -2.22 6.55 16.60
CA MET A 122 -2.94 6.03 15.43
C MET A 122 -3.74 4.76 15.74
N ILE A 123 -3.23 3.88 16.59
CA ILE A 123 -3.96 2.68 17.04
C ILE A 123 -5.18 3.09 17.88
N TYR A 124 -5.03 4.06 18.79
CA TYR A 124 -6.14 4.55 19.61
C TYR A 124 -7.28 5.13 18.74
N PHE A 125 -6.95 6.02 17.80
CA PHE A 125 -7.96 6.58 16.88
C PHE A 125 -8.57 5.53 15.95
N SER A 126 -7.79 4.54 15.49
CA SER A 126 -8.35 3.43 14.70
C SER A 126 -9.42 2.67 15.47
N ILE A 127 -9.18 2.37 16.76
CA ILE A 127 -10.15 1.67 17.61
C ILE A 127 -11.39 2.53 17.86
N SER A 128 -11.23 3.83 18.12
CA SER A 128 -12.37 4.74 18.36
C SER A 128 -13.27 4.83 17.14
N VAL A 129 -12.69 4.99 15.94
CA VAL A 129 -13.44 5.05 14.68
C VAL A 129 -14.17 3.75 14.39
N ILE A 130 -13.53 2.61 14.64
CA ILE A 130 -14.18 1.30 14.47
C ILE A 130 -15.39 1.20 15.39
N LYS A 131 -15.27 1.62 16.65
CA LYS A 131 -16.36 1.57 17.62
C LYS A 131 -17.53 2.46 17.19
N GLU A 132 -17.27 3.70 16.77
CA GLU A 132 -18.30 4.62 16.26
C GLU A 132 -18.99 4.08 15.00
N GLY A 133 -18.30 3.31 14.16
CA GLY A 133 -18.91 2.71 12.98
C GLY A 133 -19.90 1.56 13.27
N PHE A 134 -19.94 1.04 14.50
CA PHE A 134 -20.86 -0.02 14.92
C PHE A 134 -22.07 0.48 15.75
N GLU A 135 -22.09 1.77 16.11
CA GLU A 135 -23.21 2.46 16.76
C GLU A 135 -24.07 3.20 15.72
#